data_AF-A0A969WRM1-F1
#
_entry.id   AF-A0A969WRM1-F1
#
_cell.length_a   1.000
_cell.length_b   1.000
_cell.length_c   1.000
_cell.angle_alpha   90.00
_cell.angle_beta   90.00
_cell.angle_gamma   90.00
#
_symmetry.space_group_name_H-M   'P 1'
#
loop_
_entity.id
_entity.type
_entity.pdbx_description
1 polymer ?
#
loop_
_entity_poly.entity_id
_entity_poly.type
_entity_poly.pdbx_seq_one_letter_code
_entity_poly.pdbx_strand_id
1 'polypeptide(L)'
;VSRIYRDSLRALGDHDAELAKRLIADDDLVDDLEKKYRVNHIKRLNEGLCCPEIGVLFLDVVSNLERVGDHANNIAEAVADIAFNH
;
A
#
# COMPACT_ATOMS: atom_id res chain seq x y z
N VAL A 1 3.02 -1.75 4.99
CA VAL A 1 2.94 -2.90 4.06
C VAL A 1 3.08 -4.28 4.70
N SER A 2 4.20 -4.68 5.31
CA SER A 2 4.35 -6.09 5.77
C SER A 2 3.30 -6.56 6.79
N ARG A 3 2.78 -5.65 7.63
CA ARG A 3 1.64 -5.91 8.50
C ARG A 3 0.38 -6.23 7.69
N ILE A 4 -0.01 -5.31 6.79
CA ILE A 4 -1.20 -5.39 5.94
C ILE A 4 -1.18 -6.69 5.11
N TYR A 5 -0.03 -7.05 4.54
CA TYR A 5 0.14 -8.31 3.82
C TYR A 5 -0.09 -9.55 4.69
N ARG A 6 0.46 -9.60 5.91
CA ARG A 6 0.25 -10.75 6.80
C ARG A 6 -1.19 -10.83 7.29
N ASP A 7 -1.77 -9.68 7.61
CA ASP A 7 -3.13 -9.60 8.12
C ASP A 7 -4.15 -9.94 7.03
N SER A 8 -3.90 -9.61 5.75
CA SER A 8 -4.78 -10.02 4.64
C SER A 8 -4.76 -11.53 4.41
N LEU A 9 -3.60 -12.17 4.49
CA LEU A 9 -3.50 -13.63 4.44
C LEU A 9 -4.20 -14.30 5.63
N ARG A 10 -4.13 -13.69 6.82
CA ARG A 10 -4.86 -14.16 7.99
C ARG A 10 -6.37 -14.02 7.83
N ALA A 11 -6.84 -12.85 7.37
CA ALA A 11 -8.25 -12.62 7.11
C ALA A 11 -8.80 -13.65 6.10
N LEU A 12 -8.03 -13.96 5.06
CA LEU A 12 -8.37 -14.98 4.08
C LEU A 12 -8.41 -16.39 4.69
N GLY A 13 -7.38 -16.78 5.45
CA GLY A 13 -7.29 -18.12 6.03
C GLY A 13 -8.34 -18.39 7.11
N ASP A 14 -8.68 -17.38 7.90
CA ASP A 14 -9.64 -17.49 9.01
C ASP A 14 -11.08 -17.11 8.60
N HIS A 15 -11.30 -16.68 7.35
CA HIS A 15 -12.55 -16.06 6.89
C HIS A 15 -13.01 -14.88 7.78
N ASP A 16 -12.06 -14.09 8.28
CA ASP A 16 -12.31 -13.01 9.22
C ASP A 16 -12.70 -11.71 8.49
N ALA A 17 -14.00 -11.55 8.25
CA ALA A 17 -14.57 -10.37 7.60
C ALA A 17 -14.35 -9.06 8.40
N GLU A 18 -14.21 -9.13 9.72
CA GLU A 18 -14.00 -7.93 10.54
C GLU A 18 -12.55 -7.45 10.47
N LEU A 19 -11.58 -8.38 10.40
CA LEU A 19 -10.19 -8.04 10.08
C LEU A 19 -10.09 -7.49 8.65
N ALA A 20 -10.78 -8.10 7.68
CA ALA A 20 -10.80 -7.63 6.31
C ALA A 20 -11.32 -6.18 6.19
N LYS A 21 -12.43 -5.83 6.83
CA LYS A 21 -12.96 -4.45 6.84
C LYS A 21 -11.99 -3.44 7.45
N ARG A 22 -11.25 -3.82 8.50
CA ARG A 22 -10.21 -2.95 9.08
C ARG A 22 -9.04 -2.76 8.13
N LEU A 23 -8.65 -3.80 7.39
CA LEU A 23 -7.59 -3.69 6.39
C LEU A 23 -7.96 -2.74 5.26
N ILE A 24 -9.20 -2.81 4.78
CA ILE A 24 -9.73 -1.88 3.76
C ILE A 24 -9.67 -0.43 4.29
N ALA A 25 -10.05 -0.20 5.55
CA ALA A 25 -9.96 1.14 6.15
C ALA A 25 -8.51 1.61 6.39
N ASP A 26 -7.55 0.69 6.51
CA ASP A 26 -6.13 0.99 6.71
C ASP A 26 -5.38 1.22 5.38
N ASP A 27 -6.01 0.98 4.22
CA ASP A 27 -5.39 1.08 2.89
C ASP A 27 -4.97 2.51 2.54
N ASP A 28 -5.83 3.48 2.88
CA ASP A 28 -5.58 4.92 2.71
C ASP A 28 -4.22 5.37 3.30
N LEU A 29 -3.77 4.71 4.36
CA LEU A 29 -2.49 5.03 4.99
C LEU A 29 -1.29 4.71 4.07
N VAL A 30 -1.35 3.61 3.30
CA VAL A 30 -0.26 3.23 2.40
C VAL A 30 -0.19 4.21 1.23
N ASP A 31 -1.35 4.55 0.66
CA ASP A 31 -1.50 5.57 -0.38
C ASP A 31 -0.98 6.93 0.03
N ASP A 32 -1.33 7.39 1.24
CA ASP A 32 -0.88 8.68 1.74
C ASP A 32 0.63 8.71 1.98
N LEU A 33 1.21 7.58 2.40
CA LEU A 33 2.65 7.45 2.55
C LEU A 33 3.37 7.44 1.20
N GLU A 34 2.83 6.76 0.18
CA GLU A 34 3.32 6.80 -1.21
C GLU A 34 3.42 8.25 -1.70
N LYS A 35 2.30 8.98 -1.62
CA LYS A 35 2.19 10.37 -2.07
C LYS A 35 3.17 11.26 -1.32
N LYS A 36 3.23 11.11 0.01
CA LYS A 36 4.14 11.87 0.88
C LYS A 36 5.60 11.62 0.52
N TYR A 37 6.00 10.37 0.31
CA TYR A 37 7.38 10.03 -0.01
C TYR A 37 7.78 10.49 -1.41
N ARG A 38 6.86 10.43 -2.38
CA ARG A 38 7.05 10.98 -3.73
C ARG A 38 7.28 12.49 -3.69
N VAL A 39 6.42 13.24 -2.99
CA VAL A 39 6.55 14.70 -2.83
C VAL A 39 7.87 15.07 -2.13
N ASN A 40 8.21 14.38 -1.04
CA ASN A 40 9.47 14.62 -0.33
C ASN A 40 10.69 14.30 -1.20
N HIS A 41 10.60 13.29 -2.07
CA HIS A 41 11.67 12.96 -3.00
C HIS A 41 11.87 14.03 -4.07
N ILE A 42 10.78 14.51 -4.69
CA ILE A 42 10.83 15.63 -5.65
C ILE A 42 11.44 16.88 -5.01
N LYS A 43 11.07 17.18 -3.75
CA LYS A 43 11.67 18.29 -3.01
C LYS A 43 13.19 18.14 -2.86
N ARG A 44 13.68 16.96 -2.46
CA ARG A 44 15.13 16.70 -2.34
C ARG A 44 15.87 16.81 -3.67
N LEU A 45 15.24 16.39 -4.79
CA LEU A 45 15.82 16.57 -6.13
C LEU A 45 15.95 18.06 -6.47
N ASN A 46 14.90 18.85 -6.23
CA ASN A 46 14.91 20.30 -6.50
C ASN A 46 15.94 21.06 -5.64
N GLU A 47 16.21 20.58 -4.43
CA GLU A 47 17.22 21.13 -3.51
C GLU A 47 18.64 20.63 -3.80
N GLY A 48 18.84 19.74 -4.78
CA GLY A 48 20.15 19.15 -5.09
C GLY A 48 20.66 18.17 -4.02
N LEU A 49 19.78 17.71 -3.12
CA LEU A 49 20.10 16.79 -2.02
C LEU A 49 19.99 15.32 -2.41
N CYS A 50 19.62 15.03 -3.66
CA CYS A 50 19.47 13.67 -4.16
C CYS A 50 20.00 13.54 -5.60
N CYS A 51 20.61 12.39 -5.89
CA CYS A 51 21.10 12.02 -7.21
C CYS A 51 19.92 11.58 -8.09
N PRO A 52 19.70 12.19 -9.27
CA PRO A 52 18.59 11.84 -10.16
C PRO A 52 18.52 10.34 -10.52
N GLU A 53 19.67 9.71 -10.71
CA GLU A 53 19.81 8.30 -11.07
C GLU A 53 19.31 7.37 -9.97
N ILE A 54 19.54 7.73 -8.71
CA ILE A 54 19.03 6.99 -7.54
C ILE A 54 17.56 7.32 -7.28
N GLY A 55 17.10 8.48 -7.76
CA GLY A 55 15.74 8.92 -7.58
C GLY A 55 14.70 8.05 -8.26
N VAL A 56 15.00 7.58 -9.47
CA VAL A 56 14.13 6.65 -10.19
C VAL A 56 13.94 5.35 -9.39
N LEU A 57 15.02 4.75 -8.90
CA LEU A 57 14.97 3.53 -8.10
C LEU A 57 14.15 3.73 -6.81
N PHE A 58 14.29 4.88 -6.14
CA PHE A 58 13.50 5.18 -4.95
C PHE A 58 12.00 5.22 -5.25
N LEU A 59 11.60 5.89 -6.35
CA LEU A 59 10.21 5.97 -6.77
C LEU A 59 9.64 4.59 -7.13
N ASP A 60 10.43 3.75 -7.81
CA ASP A 60 10.04 2.38 -8.13
C ASP A 60 9.83 1.53 -6.86
N VAL A 61 10.70 1.67 -5.86
CA VAL A 61 10.54 0.97 -4.58
C VAL A 61 9.25 1.40 -3.89
N VAL A 62 9.00 2.71 -3.79
CA VAL A 62 7.80 3.24 -3.14
C VAL A 62 6.53 2.77 -3.86
N SER A 63 6.51 2.80 -5.19
CA SER A 63 5.38 2.30 -5.98
C SER A 63 5.16 0.79 -5.84
N ASN A 64 6.23 -0.01 -5.79
CA ASN A 64 6.07 -1.45 -5.55
C ASN A 64 5.56 -1.77 -4.15
N LEU A 65 5.89 -0.94 -3.14
CA LEU A 65 5.34 -1.09 -1.80
C LEU A 65 3.85 -0.75 -1.77
N GLU A 66 3.39 0.29 -2.46
CA GLU A 66 1.97 0.59 -2.58
C GLU A 66 1.21 -0.56 -3.28
N ARG A 67 1.72 -1.08 -4.40
CA ARG A 67 1.10 -2.24 -5.09
C ARG A 67 0.94 -3.48 -4.21
N VAL A 68 1.86 -3.72 -3.27
CA VAL A 68 1.72 -4.81 -2.29
C VAL A 68 0.59 -4.51 -1.29
N GLY A 69 0.38 -3.24 -0.93
CA GLY A 69 -0.79 -2.76 -0.20
C GLY A 69 -2.08 -3.04 -0.96
N ASP A 70 -2.21 -2.56 -2.19
CA ASP A 70 -3.37 -2.78 -3.06
C ASP A 70 -3.71 -4.26 -3.20
N HIS A 71 -2.73 -5.12 -3.44
CA HIS A 71 -2.99 -6.55 -3.56
C HIS A 71 -3.49 -7.16 -2.24
N ALA A 72 -3.01 -6.67 -1.09
CA ALA A 72 -3.55 -7.08 0.19
C ALA A 72 -4.97 -6.54 0.44
N ASN A 73 -5.27 -5.33 -0.02
CA ASN A 73 -6.61 -4.74 0.05
C ASN A 73 -7.62 -5.52 -0.82
N ASN A 74 -7.26 -5.84 -2.07
CA ASN A 74 -8.08 -6.68 -2.95
C ASN A 74 -8.43 -8.05 -2.31
N ILE A 75 -7.49 -8.66 -1.59
CA ILE A 75 -7.76 -9.90 -0.83
C ILE A 75 -8.79 -9.62 0.27
N ALA A 76 -8.62 -8.52 1.01
CA ALA A 76 -9.56 -8.14 2.06
C ALA A 76 -10.97 -7.84 1.50
N GLU A 77 -11.10 -7.16 0.37
CA GLU A 77 -12.38 -6.91 -0.30
C GLU A 77 -13.09 -8.22 -0.72
N ALA A 78 -12.33 -9.19 -1.20
CA ALA A 78 -12.86 -10.52 -1.53
C ALA A 78 -13.35 -11.26 -0.28
N VAL A 79 -12.63 -11.18 0.85
CA VAL A 79 -13.03 -11.79 2.13
C VAL A 79 -14.25 -11.10 2.74
N ALA A 80 -14.33 -9.77 2.61
CA ALA A 80 -15.45 -8.98 3.10
C ALA A 80 -16.70 -9.08 2.20
N ASP A 81 -16.65 -9.86 1.12
CA ASP A 81 -17.70 -10.01 0.10
C ASP A 81 -18.09 -8.67 -0.56
N ILE A 82 -17.14 -7.74 -0.64
CA ILE A 82 -17.33 -6.45 -1.32
C ILE A 82 -17.02 -6.61 -2.82
N ALA A 83 -16.02 -7.42 -3.17
CA ALA A 83 -15.54 -7.58 -4.54
C ALA A 83 -16.56 -8.15 -5.55
N PHE A 84 -17.63 -8.82 -5.07
CA PHE A 84 -18.63 -9.49 -5.93
C PHE A 84 -20.01 -8.82 -5.92
N ASN A 85 -20.20 -7.75 -5.14
CA ASN A 85 -21.48 -7.05 -4.96
C ASN A 85 -21.59 -5.74 -5.77
N HIS A 86 -20.82 -5.62 -6.86
CA HIS A 86 -20.87 -4.50 -7.81
C HIS A 86 -21.64 -4.82 -9.09
#